data_AF-A0A1D2MY11-F1
#
_entry.id   AF-A0A1D2MY11-F1
#
_cell.length_a   1.000
_cell.length_b   1.000
_cell.length_c   1.000
_cell.angle_alpha   90.00
_cell.angle_beta   90.00
_cell.angle_gamma   90.00
#
_symmetry.space_group_name_H-M   'P 1'
#
loop_
_entity.id
_entity.type
_entity.pdbx_description
1 polymer ?
#
loop_
_entity_poly.entity_id
_entity_poly.type
_entity_poly.pdbx_seq_one_letter_code
_entity_poly.pdbx_strand_id
1 'polypeptide(L)'
;MTLQYKVYTVAVLSASPTRLLIGLITLLTILLGDGLVVYAQSRSIDPCSTKSGTAPHDTHCDKYYTCVRNVTSVVDCPNGLVYIGGGGRSGRGNQLFGSCEYDFNVDCSGRPKRMLAASGAVAQKKGTEQINPCDVKGKIVADVTYCDRYWECVNGQPELYDCPTGLAF
;
A
#
# COMPACT_ATOMS: atom_id res chain seq x y z
N MET A 1 25.86 -20.33 37.50
CA MET A 1 25.97 -19.76 36.13
C MET A 1 24.98 -18.61 36.03
N THR A 2 25.43 -17.39 36.28
CA THR A 2 24.61 -16.18 36.21
C THR A 2 24.58 -15.68 34.76
N LEU A 3 23.41 -15.73 34.11
CA LEU A 3 23.20 -15.10 32.80
C LEU A 3 23.29 -13.57 32.98
N GLN A 4 24.35 -12.96 32.42
CA GLN A 4 24.48 -11.51 32.32
C GLN A 4 23.61 -11.03 31.16
N TYR A 5 22.41 -10.55 31.46
CA TYR A 5 21.58 -9.83 30.49
C TYR A 5 22.20 -8.44 30.29
N LYS A 6 23.03 -8.27 29.26
CA LYS A 6 23.55 -6.94 28.89
C LYS A 6 22.37 -6.10 28.36
N VAL A 7 22.04 -5.04 29.09
CA VAL A 7 21.07 -4.03 28.66
C VAL A 7 21.75 -3.18 27.57
N TYR A 8 21.20 -3.17 26.36
CA TYR A 8 21.71 -2.36 25.25
C TYR A 8 20.79 -1.16 25.02
N THR A 9 21.35 0.05 25.03
CA THR A 9 20.62 1.28 24.71
C THR A 9 20.71 1.54 23.21
N VAL A 10 19.57 1.54 22.50
CA VAL A 10 19.50 1.83 21.05
C VAL A 10 19.16 3.30 20.83
N ALA A 11 20.03 4.03 20.13
CA ALA A 11 19.80 5.42 19.77
C ALA A 11 19.45 5.54 18.27
N VAL A 12 18.29 6.12 17.96
CA VAL A 12 17.85 6.39 16.58
C VAL A 12 18.24 7.82 16.20
N LEU A 13 19.13 7.98 15.23
CA LEU A 13 19.45 9.30 14.67
C LEU A 13 18.29 9.76 13.76
N SER A 14 17.31 10.44 14.35
CA SER A 14 16.31 11.19 13.57
C SER A 14 16.81 12.61 13.26
N ALA A 15 16.37 13.19 12.14
CA ALA A 15 16.64 14.58 11.76
C ALA A 15 15.77 15.58 12.56
N SER A 16 15.72 15.41 13.88
CA SER A 16 14.91 16.20 14.82
C SER A 16 15.81 17.15 15.63
N PRO A 17 15.33 18.31 16.13
CA PRO A 17 16.09 19.25 16.97
C PRO A 17 16.64 18.65 18.29
N THR A 18 16.28 17.40 18.61
CA THR A 18 16.76 16.64 19.77
C THR A 18 18.25 16.25 19.71
N ARG A 19 18.95 16.52 18.59
CA ARG A 19 20.38 16.14 18.37
C ARG A 19 21.35 16.64 19.45
N LEU A 20 21.15 17.83 19.98
CA LEU A 20 22.02 18.41 21.03
C LEU A 20 21.87 17.68 22.37
N LEU A 21 20.63 17.36 22.76
CA LEU A 21 20.33 16.60 23.98
C LEU A 21 20.81 15.15 23.86
N ILE A 22 20.56 14.51 22.71
CA ILE A 22 21.02 13.13 22.45
C ILE A 22 22.56 13.07 22.47
N GLY A 23 23.24 14.06 21.87
CA GLY A 23 24.69 14.17 21.88
C GLY A 23 25.29 14.26 23.30
N LEU A 24 24.70 15.11 24.16
CA LEU A 24 25.12 15.24 25.56
C LEU A 24 24.87 13.96 26.38
N ILE A 25 23.72 13.31 26.18
CA ILE A 25 23.37 12.04 26.83
C ILE A 25 24.35 10.94 26.39
N THR A 26 24.71 10.86 25.10
CA THR A 26 25.68 9.88 24.60
C THR A 26 27.09 10.12 25.15
N LEU A 27 27.51 11.38 25.32
CA LEU A 27 28.81 11.71 25.91
C LEU A 27 28.87 11.27 27.38
N LEU A 28 27.79 11.52 28.12
CA LEU A 28 27.68 11.16 29.54
C LEU A 28 27.70 9.63 29.74
N THR A 29 27.02 8.86 28.87
CA THR A 29 27.04 7.39 28.96
C THR A 29 28.39 6.78 28.59
N ILE A 30 29.14 7.40 27.66
CA ILE A 30 30.51 7.00 27.32
C ILE A 30 31.48 7.28 28.48
N LEU A 31 31.33 8.43 29.15
CA LEU A 31 32.19 8.80 30.29
C LEU A 31 31.94 7.96 31.55
N LEU A 32 30.75 7.38 31.70
CA LEU A 32 30.39 6.52 32.82
C LEU A 32 30.73 5.03 32.60
N GLY A 33 31.34 4.66 31.46
CA GLY A 33 31.94 3.34 31.23
C GLY A 33 30.97 2.17 30.97
N ASP A 34 29.65 2.39 31.06
CA ASP A 34 28.64 1.35 30.90
C ASP A 34 27.78 1.55 29.62
N GLY A 35 28.35 1.25 28.45
CA GLY A 35 27.52 1.01 27.27
C GLY A 35 28.18 1.19 25.91
N LEU A 36 28.06 0.16 25.06
CA LEU A 36 28.23 0.27 23.61
C LEU A 36 26.96 0.90 23.02
N VAL A 37 27.06 2.09 22.44
CA VAL A 37 25.96 2.72 21.69
C VAL A 37 25.96 2.18 20.26
N VAL A 38 24.91 1.43 19.89
CA VAL A 38 24.69 0.97 18.51
C VAL A 38 23.79 1.98 17.80
N TYR A 39 24.33 2.63 16.77
CA TYR A 39 23.59 3.55 15.91
C TYR A 39 22.90 2.78 14.79
N ALA A 40 21.57 2.81 14.74
CA ALA A 40 20.82 2.34 13.59
C ALA A 40 20.57 3.52 12.62
N GLN A 41 21.15 3.45 11.42
CA GLN A 41 20.88 4.42 10.36
C GLN A 41 19.67 3.93 9.55
N SER A 42 18.55 4.67 9.58
CA SER A 42 17.42 4.38 8.71
C SER A 42 17.81 4.71 7.27
N ARG A 43 18.16 3.69 6.48
CA ARG A 43 18.27 3.85 5.03
C ARG A 43 16.86 4.05 4.48
N SER A 44 16.50 5.28 4.12
CA SER A 44 15.37 5.49 3.21
C SER A 44 15.78 4.85 1.88
N ILE A 45 15.23 3.67 1.58
CA ILE A 45 15.41 3.05 0.27
C ILE A 45 14.80 4.02 -0.73
N ASP A 46 15.64 4.63 -1.57
CA ASP A 46 15.15 5.47 -2.67
C ASP A 46 14.38 4.55 -3.62
N PRO A 47 13.04 4.70 -3.74
CA PRO A 47 12.23 3.85 -4.59
C PRO A 47 12.62 3.97 -6.08
N CYS A 48 13.35 5.02 -6.45
CA CYS A 48 13.79 5.32 -7.82
C CYS A 48 15.29 5.12 -8.04
N SER A 49 15.92 4.16 -7.34
CA SER A 49 17.35 3.85 -7.47
C SER A 49 17.82 3.66 -8.93
N THR A 50 16.93 3.31 -9.86
CA THR A 50 17.12 3.42 -11.31
C THR A 50 16.37 4.64 -11.84
N LYS A 51 17.10 5.59 -12.46
CA LYS A 51 16.67 6.97 -12.80
C LYS A 51 15.34 7.13 -13.59
N SER A 52 14.78 6.03 -14.12
CA SER A 52 13.46 5.97 -14.78
C SER A 52 12.82 4.59 -14.60
N GLY A 53 11.52 4.50 -14.33
CA GLY A 53 10.80 3.22 -14.23
C GLY A 53 9.61 3.24 -13.25
N THR A 54 9.22 2.04 -12.79
CA THR A 54 8.20 1.85 -11.75
C THR A 54 8.74 0.95 -10.65
N ALA A 55 8.35 1.20 -9.40
CA ALA A 55 8.83 0.45 -8.23
C ALA A 55 7.68 0.12 -7.27
N PRO A 56 7.73 -0.99 -6.52
CA PRO A 56 6.66 -1.36 -5.61
C PRO A 56 6.55 -0.37 -4.44
N HIS A 57 5.33 -0.10 -3.99
CA HIS A 57 5.12 0.65 -2.76
C HIS A 57 5.54 -0.19 -1.55
N ASP A 58 6.06 0.47 -0.51
CA ASP A 58 6.65 -0.17 0.68
C ASP A 58 5.67 -1.06 1.48
N THR A 59 4.39 -0.69 1.50
CA THR A 59 3.37 -1.26 2.38
C THR A 59 2.07 -1.58 1.68
N HIS A 60 1.81 -0.96 0.52
CA HIS A 60 0.56 -1.10 -0.25
C HIS A 60 0.76 -1.99 -1.49
N CYS A 61 -0.06 -3.04 -1.63
CA CYS A 61 0.03 -3.94 -2.79
C CYS A 61 -0.60 -3.33 -4.05
N ASP A 62 -1.58 -2.45 -3.84
CA ASP A 62 -2.35 -1.73 -4.84
C ASP A 62 -1.71 -0.39 -5.24
N LYS A 63 -0.50 -0.10 -4.78
CA LYS A 63 0.22 1.13 -5.11
C LYS A 63 1.61 0.84 -5.64
N TYR A 64 2.11 1.74 -6.47
CA TYR A 64 3.47 1.72 -6.98
C TYR A 64 4.02 3.13 -7.16
N TYR A 65 5.33 3.27 -7.14
CA TYR A 65 6.01 4.49 -7.46
C TYR A 65 6.28 4.57 -8.97
N THR A 66 6.04 5.73 -9.56
CA THR A 66 6.55 6.10 -10.89
C THR A 66 7.76 7.00 -10.72
N CYS A 67 8.80 6.72 -11.49
CA CYS A 67 10.08 7.40 -11.44
C CYS A 67 10.33 8.08 -12.78
N VAL A 68 10.26 9.41 -12.79
CA VAL A 68 10.57 10.23 -13.97
C VAL A 68 11.61 11.27 -13.57
N ARG A 69 12.83 11.17 -14.13
CA ARG A 69 13.93 12.13 -13.86
C ARG A 69 14.20 12.31 -12.35
N ASN A 70 14.26 11.21 -11.60
CA ASN A 70 14.41 11.16 -10.12
C ASN A 70 13.25 11.80 -9.32
N VAL A 71 12.14 12.17 -9.96
CA VAL A 71 10.92 12.55 -9.24
C VAL A 71 10.08 11.30 -9.03
N THR A 72 9.71 11.05 -7.78
CA THR A 72 8.89 9.92 -7.36
C THR A 72 7.44 10.36 -7.18
N SER A 73 6.51 9.69 -7.85
CA SER A 73 5.06 9.88 -7.64
C SER A 73 4.39 8.56 -7.31
N VAL A 74 3.52 8.55 -6.31
CA VAL A 74 2.70 7.37 -5.97
C VAL A 74 1.52 7.28 -6.93
N VAL A 75 1.29 6.09 -7.47
CA VAL A 75 0.17 5.78 -8.36
C VAL A 75 -0.60 4.59 -7.80
N ASP A 76 -1.93 4.71 -7.83
CA ASP A 76 -2.87 3.67 -7.45
C ASP A 76 -3.17 2.75 -8.62
N CYS A 77 -3.22 1.45 -8.36
CA CYS A 77 -3.74 0.48 -9.30
C CYS A 77 -5.28 0.57 -9.35
N PRO A 78 -5.87 0.67 -10.56
CA PRO A 78 -7.31 0.77 -10.70
C PRO A 78 -7.98 -0.58 -10.36
N ASN A 79 -9.29 -0.55 -10.10
CA ASN A 79 -10.16 -1.72 -10.00
C ASN A 79 -9.70 -2.78 -8.97
N GLY A 80 -9.02 -2.34 -7.91
CA GLY A 80 -8.50 -3.24 -6.88
C GLY A 80 -7.34 -4.13 -7.36
N LEU A 81 -6.76 -3.86 -8.54
CA LEU A 81 -5.59 -4.57 -9.02
C LEU A 81 -4.38 -4.29 -8.13
N VAL A 82 -3.35 -5.12 -8.25
CA VAL A 82 -2.11 -5.01 -7.51
C VAL A 82 -0.92 -4.90 -8.46
N TYR A 83 0.10 -4.18 -8.03
CA TYR A 83 1.27 -3.93 -8.87
C TYR A 83 2.12 -5.19 -9.03
N ILE A 84 2.45 -5.61 -10.26
CA ILE A 84 3.23 -6.85 -10.50
C ILE A 84 4.71 -6.74 -10.13
N GLY A 85 5.26 -5.53 -10.04
CA GLY A 85 6.70 -5.31 -9.88
C GLY A 85 7.44 -5.18 -11.20
N GLY A 86 8.13 -4.04 -11.41
CA GLY A 86 9.16 -3.85 -12.41
C GLY A 86 10.55 -4.14 -11.84
N GLY A 87 11.03 -5.39 -11.93
CA GLY A 87 12.42 -5.75 -11.59
C GLY A 87 12.58 -7.15 -10.96
N GLY A 88 13.21 -8.08 -11.69
CA GLY A 88 13.31 -9.52 -11.39
C GLY A 88 13.99 -9.91 -10.06
N ARG A 89 13.64 -11.06 -9.46
CA ARG A 89 14.03 -12.41 -9.90
C ARG A 89 12.92 -13.34 -10.44
N SER A 90 11.68 -12.86 -10.47
CA SER A 90 10.52 -13.57 -11.07
C SER A 90 9.91 -12.78 -12.25
N GLY A 91 10.69 -11.87 -12.83
CA GLY A 91 10.25 -10.76 -13.69
C GLY A 91 9.52 -11.17 -14.97
N ARG A 92 8.20 -11.27 -14.88
CA ARG A 92 7.29 -11.27 -16.05
C ARG A 92 6.78 -9.87 -16.43
N GLY A 93 7.21 -8.82 -15.72
CA GLY A 93 6.94 -7.43 -16.09
C GLY A 93 7.97 -6.94 -17.12
N ASN A 94 7.49 -6.27 -18.17
CA ASN A 94 8.36 -5.53 -19.08
C ASN A 94 9.07 -4.44 -18.27
N GLN A 95 10.41 -4.42 -18.30
CA GLN A 95 11.26 -3.44 -17.62
C GLN A 95 10.86 -1.98 -17.93
N LEU A 96 10.20 -1.75 -19.08
CA LEU A 96 9.74 -0.44 -19.51
C LEU A 96 8.35 -0.02 -18.98
N PHE A 97 7.47 -0.95 -18.58
CA PHE A 97 6.14 -0.66 -18.05
C PHE A 97 5.70 -1.80 -17.12
N GLY A 98 5.92 -1.63 -15.81
CA GLY A 98 5.27 -2.48 -14.80
C GLY A 98 3.80 -2.08 -14.69
N SER A 99 2.89 -3.03 -14.91
CA SER A 99 1.43 -2.82 -14.91
C SER A 99 0.76 -3.45 -13.69
N CYS A 100 -0.49 -3.05 -13.43
CA CYS A 100 -1.33 -3.65 -12.41
C CYS A 100 -1.97 -4.96 -12.93
N GLU A 101 -2.16 -5.93 -12.04
CA GLU A 101 -2.63 -7.29 -12.34
C GLU A 101 -3.47 -7.81 -11.17
N TYR A 102 -4.21 -8.90 -11.38
CA TYR A 102 -4.97 -9.52 -10.30
C TYR A 102 -4.09 -10.08 -9.18
N ASP A 103 -4.60 -10.07 -7.96
CA ASP A 103 -3.90 -10.50 -6.75
C ASP A 103 -3.51 -11.97 -6.74
N PHE A 104 -4.28 -12.86 -7.38
CA PHE A 104 -3.90 -14.27 -7.50
C PHE A 104 -2.65 -14.52 -8.36
N ASN A 105 -2.20 -13.52 -9.13
CA ASN A 105 -1.00 -13.58 -9.96
C ASN A 105 0.21 -12.90 -9.32
N VAL A 106 0.06 -12.26 -8.15
CA VAL A 106 1.10 -11.41 -7.54
C VAL A 106 1.24 -11.72 -6.04
N ASP A 107 2.48 -11.93 -5.58
CA ASP A 107 2.74 -12.08 -4.15
C ASP A 107 2.68 -10.73 -3.42
N CYS A 108 1.62 -10.54 -2.63
CA CYS A 108 1.40 -9.36 -1.79
C CYS A 108 1.91 -9.51 -0.35
N SER A 109 2.53 -10.64 0.03
CA SER A 109 2.85 -10.96 1.43
C SER A 109 3.76 -9.92 2.10
N GLY A 110 4.61 -9.23 1.34
CA GLY A 110 5.49 -8.18 1.84
C GLY A 110 4.86 -6.78 1.96
N ARG A 111 3.67 -6.57 1.39
CA ARG A 111 2.99 -5.26 1.29
C ARG A 111 1.46 -5.43 1.28
N PRO A 112 0.86 -6.00 2.34
CA PRO A 112 -0.51 -6.49 2.28
C PRO A 112 -1.60 -5.41 2.24
N LYS A 113 -1.26 -4.13 2.49
CA LYS A 113 -2.28 -3.08 2.54
C LYS A 113 -2.88 -2.86 1.16
N ARG A 114 -4.19 -2.73 1.09
CA ARG A 114 -4.93 -2.37 -0.13
C ARG A 114 -5.97 -1.33 0.23
N MET A 115 -6.17 -0.37 -0.64
CA MET A 115 -7.34 0.47 -0.60
C MET A 115 -8.55 -0.41 -0.96
N LEU A 116 -9.65 -0.24 -0.23
CA LEU A 116 -10.94 -0.76 -0.69
C LEU A 116 -11.14 -0.20 -2.10
N ALA A 117 -11.48 -1.05 -3.07
CA ALA A 117 -11.78 -0.62 -4.42
C ALA A 117 -12.69 0.60 -4.32
N ALA A 118 -12.19 1.76 -4.77
CA ALA A 118 -12.94 3.00 -4.78
C ALA A 118 -13.93 2.96 -5.94
N SER A 119 -14.77 1.92 -5.97
CA SER A 119 -16.00 1.94 -6.71
C SER A 119 -16.80 3.09 -6.10
N GLY A 120 -17.15 4.12 -6.86
CA GLY A 120 -18.01 5.22 -6.39
C GLY A 120 -19.42 4.78 -5.96
N ALA A 121 -19.63 3.48 -5.85
CA ALA A 121 -20.84 2.84 -5.40
C ALA A 121 -20.59 2.11 -4.09
N VAL A 122 -21.64 2.01 -3.29
CA VAL A 122 -21.59 1.30 -2.01
C VAL A 122 -21.36 -0.17 -2.33
N ALA A 123 -20.14 -0.66 -2.09
CA ALA A 123 -19.86 -2.09 -2.05
C ALA A 123 -20.78 -2.68 -0.98
N GLN A 124 -21.85 -3.33 -1.42
CA GLN A 124 -22.81 -3.90 -0.51
C GLN A 124 -22.11 -5.06 0.19
N LYS A 125 -21.93 -4.96 1.52
CA LYS A 125 -21.45 -6.10 2.32
C LYS A 125 -22.27 -7.29 1.89
N LYS A 126 -21.61 -8.33 1.35
CA LYS A 126 -22.18 -9.59 0.88
C LYS A 126 -23.29 -10.03 1.83
N GLY A 127 -24.50 -9.63 1.50
CA GLY A 127 -25.70 -9.75 2.30
C GLY A 127 -26.73 -10.41 1.42
N THR A 128 -27.62 -11.19 2.00
CA THR A 128 -28.57 -12.02 1.25
C THR A 128 -29.72 -11.21 0.62
N GLU A 129 -29.77 -9.89 0.84
CA GLU A 129 -30.89 -9.02 0.46
C GLU A 129 -30.43 -7.89 -0.45
N GLN A 130 -31.05 -7.75 -1.61
CA GLN A 130 -30.74 -6.72 -2.60
C GLN A 130 -31.21 -5.34 -2.10
N ILE A 131 -30.29 -4.38 -1.97
CA ILE A 131 -30.70 -2.99 -1.67
C ILE A 131 -31.34 -2.40 -2.92
N ASN A 132 -32.41 -1.62 -2.74
CA ASN A 132 -33.00 -0.85 -3.82
C ASN A 132 -32.08 0.35 -4.16
N PRO A 133 -31.55 0.46 -5.40
CA PRO A 133 -30.70 1.57 -5.80
C PRO A 133 -31.36 2.93 -5.65
N CYS A 134 -32.69 3.03 -5.74
CA CYS A 134 -33.39 4.29 -5.62
C CYS A 134 -33.39 4.86 -4.20
N ASP A 135 -33.12 4.04 -3.19
CA ASP A 135 -33.09 4.45 -1.77
C ASP A 135 -31.71 4.94 -1.32
N VAL A 136 -30.66 4.68 -2.11
CA VAL A 136 -29.30 5.12 -1.79
C VAL A 136 -28.92 6.43 -2.49
N LYS A 137 -28.04 7.21 -1.85
CA LYS A 137 -27.56 8.49 -2.40
C LYS A 137 -26.85 8.34 -3.75
N GLY A 138 -26.09 7.25 -3.92
CA GLY A 138 -25.32 6.98 -5.14
C GLY A 138 -26.15 6.52 -6.32
N LYS A 139 -27.45 6.20 -6.12
CA LYS A 139 -28.37 5.65 -7.13
C LYS A 139 -27.89 4.39 -7.85
N ILE A 140 -26.79 3.79 -7.37
CA ILE A 140 -26.14 2.60 -7.91
C ILE A 140 -25.72 1.72 -6.72
N VAL A 141 -26.02 0.42 -6.80
CA VAL A 141 -25.64 -0.60 -5.81
C VAL A 141 -25.19 -1.89 -6.49
N ALA A 142 -24.33 -2.67 -5.82
CA ALA A 142 -23.90 -3.98 -6.30
C ALA A 142 -25.08 -4.97 -6.38
N ASP A 143 -25.03 -5.93 -7.31
CA ASP A 143 -25.87 -7.12 -7.23
C ASP A 143 -25.36 -8.06 -6.11
N VAL A 144 -26.28 -8.63 -5.33
CA VAL A 144 -25.92 -9.49 -4.19
C VAL A 144 -25.45 -10.88 -4.58
N THR A 145 -25.75 -11.32 -5.80
CA THR A 145 -25.44 -12.67 -6.30
C THR A 145 -24.26 -12.64 -7.28
N TYR A 146 -24.20 -11.63 -8.15
CA TYR A 146 -23.30 -11.55 -9.28
C TYR A 146 -22.41 -10.29 -9.20
N CYS A 147 -21.11 -10.47 -8.95
CA CYS A 147 -20.16 -9.35 -8.80
C CYS A 147 -19.93 -8.55 -10.11
N ASP A 148 -20.32 -9.11 -11.25
CA ASP A 148 -20.27 -8.50 -12.58
C ASP A 148 -21.57 -7.76 -12.95
N ARG A 149 -22.46 -7.55 -11.97
CA ARG A 149 -23.73 -6.82 -12.16
C ARG A 149 -23.95 -5.75 -11.11
N TYR A 150 -24.69 -4.73 -11.50
CA TYR A 150 -25.11 -3.66 -10.61
C TYR A 150 -26.52 -3.19 -10.94
N TRP A 151 -27.20 -2.66 -9.93
CA TRP A 151 -28.51 -2.05 -10.05
C TRP A 151 -28.37 -0.54 -10.05
N GLU A 152 -29.03 0.13 -10.99
CA GLU A 152 -29.07 1.60 -11.10
C GLU A 152 -30.52 2.10 -11.08
N CYS A 153 -30.76 3.22 -10.42
CA CYS A 153 -32.07 3.85 -10.37
C CYS A 153 -32.29 4.74 -11.59
N VAL A 154 -33.05 4.26 -12.57
CA VAL A 154 -33.41 5.00 -13.78
C VAL A 154 -34.87 5.42 -13.70
N ASN A 155 -35.15 6.73 -13.74
CA ASN A 155 -36.52 7.27 -13.65
C ASN A 155 -37.33 6.75 -12.43
N GLY A 156 -36.66 6.49 -11.31
CA GLY A 156 -37.29 5.97 -10.10
C GLY A 156 -37.58 4.46 -10.11
N GLN A 157 -37.09 3.74 -11.11
CA GLN A 157 -37.17 2.27 -11.19
C GLN A 157 -35.77 1.66 -11.13
N PRO A 158 -35.59 0.55 -10.41
CA PRO A 158 -34.33 -0.18 -10.39
C PRO A 158 -34.15 -0.98 -11.68
N GLU A 159 -33.07 -0.70 -12.40
CA GLU A 159 -32.69 -1.40 -13.63
C GLU A 159 -31.37 -2.14 -13.40
N LEU A 160 -31.23 -3.34 -13.96
CA LEU A 160 -30.06 -4.20 -13.83
C LEU A 160 -29.12 -4.02 -15.04
N TYR A 161 -27.84 -3.82 -14.77
CA TYR A 161 -26.80 -3.65 -15.79
C TYR A 161 -25.62 -4.59 -15.51
N ASP A 162 -24.98 -5.05 -16.58
CA ASP A 162 -23.70 -5.77 -16.50
C ASP A 162 -22.56 -4.74 -16.43
N CYS A 163 -21.55 -5.04 -15.62
CA CYS A 163 -20.33 -4.25 -15.55
C CYS A 163 -19.59 -4.29 -16.90
N PRO A 164 -19.03 -3.16 -17.37
CA PRO A 164 -18.09 -3.17 -18.48
C PRO A 164 -16.95 -4.15 -18.25
N THR A 165 -16.41 -4.72 -19.33
CA THR A 165 -15.36 -5.74 -19.26
C THR A 165 -14.20 -5.31 -18.35
N GLY A 166 -13.90 -6.16 -17.36
CA GLY A 166 -12.81 -5.93 -16.40
C GLY A 166 -13.17 -5.10 -15.18
N LEU A 167 -14.46 -4.80 -14.97
CA LEU A 167 -14.99 -4.18 -13.75
C LEU A 167 -15.87 -5.16 -12.97
N ALA A 168 -15.89 -4.99 -11.65
CA ALA A 168 -16.75 -5.72 -10.71
C ALA A 168 -16.98 -4.85 -9.45
N PHE A 169 -18.05 -5.13 -8.71
CA PHE A 169 -18.41 -4.44 -7.46
C PHE A 169 -17.89 -5.14 -6.19
#